data_AF-A0AAJ0B3J5-F1
#
_entry.id   AF-A0AAJ0B3J5-F1
#
_cell.length_a   1.000
_cell.length_b   1.000
_cell.length_c   1.000
_cell.angle_alpha   90.00
_cell.angle_beta   90.00
_cell.angle_gamma   90.00
#
_symmetry.space_group_name_H-M   'P 1'
#
loop_
_entity.id
_entity.type
_entity.pdbx_description
1 polymer ?
#
loop_
_entity_poly.entity_id
_entity_poly.type
_entity_poly.pdbx_seq_one_letter_code
_entity_poly.pdbx_strand_id
1 'polypeptide(L)'
;MHLSVLWLSALFSLGASQTFSKCDPTIKSCPPNPGLPYRDYQINFSYGLDHLNWEHFAAGGYNYSHAGAGLTISKSGQSPTLQTKWYIFFGLIEVHLRAAPGQGIVSCIVLESDDGDEIDFEWLGGEPQRLQTNYFGKRNTTTWDRGRFSHVDDTQYVTHSYAIDWNQDSITWYVDWQPVRTLRFHEAVDGTNFPQTPARLRLGIWSGGDPKNPEGTISWSGGRTDYSKGPYTMYVERVRIVNYNPATSYVWGDKSGSWQSIQQVHGNRRVVRDMETQARILDSQADQSGQQSFVRAPGRRRAQAAARPEPSYRHMSGDGEASIH
;
A
#
# COMPACT_ATOMS: atom_id res chain seq x y z
N MET A 1 43.12 -22.02 -15.13
CA MET A 1 42.54 -22.06 -13.77
C MET A 1 41.63 -20.86 -13.63
N HIS A 2 40.34 -21.00 -13.94
CA HIS A 2 39.35 -19.95 -13.68
C HIS A 2 38.90 -20.10 -12.24
N LEU A 3 39.22 -19.11 -11.39
CA LEU A 3 38.72 -19.04 -10.03
C LEU A 3 37.23 -18.68 -10.08
N SER A 4 36.38 -19.66 -9.78
CA SER A 4 34.99 -19.45 -9.45
C SER A 4 34.92 -18.71 -8.11
N VAL A 5 34.50 -17.45 -8.13
CA VAL A 5 34.17 -16.68 -6.92
C VAL A 5 32.81 -17.15 -6.45
N LEU A 6 32.81 -18.05 -5.47
CA LEU A 6 31.63 -18.43 -4.69
C LEU A 6 31.19 -17.23 -3.86
N TRP A 7 30.11 -16.57 -4.28
CA TRP A 7 29.40 -15.61 -3.45
C TRP A 7 28.75 -16.37 -2.30
N LEU A 8 29.33 -16.26 -1.09
CA LEU A 8 28.62 -16.64 0.13
C LEU A 8 27.48 -15.65 0.33
N SER A 9 26.28 -16.07 -0.05
CA SER A 9 25.03 -15.39 0.27
C SER A 9 24.85 -15.41 1.78
N ALA A 10 25.19 -14.30 2.46
CA ALA A 10 24.84 -14.13 3.85
C ALA A 10 23.31 -14.18 3.99
N LEU A 11 22.83 -14.96 4.96
CA LEU A 11 21.43 -15.07 5.35
C LEU A 11 20.94 -13.69 5.82
N PHE A 12 20.10 -13.02 5.04
CA PHE A 12 19.59 -11.68 5.36
C PHE A 12 18.15 -11.74 5.83
N SER A 13 17.93 -11.58 7.13
CA SER A 13 16.61 -11.29 7.68
C SER A 13 16.20 -9.87 7.25
N LEU A 14 15.34 -9.74 6.24
CA LEU A 14 14.64 -8.48 6.00
C LEU A 14 13.79 -8.13 7.23
N GLY A 15 13.55 -6.83 7.41
CA GLY A 15 13.12 -6.20 8.64
C GLY A 15 12.04 -6.94 9.44
N ALA A 16 12.43 -7.50 10.59
CA ALA A 16 11.54 -7.94 11.66
C ALA A 16 10.61 -6.82 12.21
N SER A 17 10.64 -5.62 11.64
CA SER A 17 9.80 -4.50 12.03
C SER A 17 8.44 -4.47 11.33
N GLN A 18 8.22 -5.18 10.21
CA GLN A 18 6.98 -5.07 9.44
C GLN A 18 6.24 -6.37 9.20
N THR A 19 6.92 -7.51 9.15
CA THR A 19 6.29 -8.83 8.94
C THR A 19 6.62 -9.74 10.11
N PHE A 20 5.68 -9.82 11.06
CA PHE A 20 5.81 -10.71 12.21
C PHE A 20 4.44 -11.30 12.56
N SER A 21 4.44 -12.59 12.86
CA SER A 21 3.33 -13.26 13.52
C SER A 21 3.61 -13.46 15.00
N LYS A 22 2.58 -13.29 15.83
CA LYS A 22 2.65 -13.60 17.27
C LYS A 22 2.62 -15.11 17.53
N CYS A 23 2.11 -15.88 16.57
CA CYS A 23 1.93 -17.32 16.68
C CYS A 23 2.05 -17.97 15.31
N ASP A 24 3.07 -18.81 15.12
CA ASP A 24 3.24 -19.58 13.88
C ASP A 24 2.45 -20.91 13.98
N PRO A 25 1.39 -21.10 13.20
CA PRO A 25 0.51 -22.27 13.24
C PRO A 25 1.16 -23.54 12.68
N THR A 26 2.25 -23.43 11.92
CA THR A 26 3.01 -24.61 11.43
C THR A 26 3.91 -25.20 12.52
N ILE A 27 4.20 -24.42 13.57
CA ILE A 27 5.06 -24.84 14.68
C ILE A 27 4.24 -25.23 15.92
N LYS A 28 3.17 -24.48 16.24
CA LYS A 28 2.35 -24.67 17.44
C LYS A 28 0.87 -24.39 17.18
N SER A 29 0.00 -24.77 18.12
CA SER A 29 -1.41 -24.41 18.04
C SER A 29 -1.58 -22.91 18.30
N CYS A 30 -2.40 -22.25 17.48
CA CYS A 30 -2.66 -20.82 17.51
C CYS A 30 -4.16 -20.54 17.64
N PRO A 31 -4.54 -19.41 18.27
CA PRO A 31 -5.92 -18.95 18.21
C PRO A 31 -6.39 -18.78 16.76
N PRO A 32 -7.69 -18.97 16.47
CA PRO A 32 -8.24 -18.69 15.15
C PRO A 32 -7.97 -17.25 14.73
N ASN A 33 -7.65 -17.04 13.45
CA ASN A 33 -7.51 -15.71 12.89
C ASN A 33 -8.90 -15.07 12.76
N PRO A 34 -9.13 -13.84 13.27
CA PRO A 34 -10.38 -13.12 12.99
C PRO A 34 -10.53 -12.90 11.49
N GLY A 35 -11.69 -13.20 10.94
CA GLY A 35 -11.96 -13.11 9.50
C GLY A 35 -12.87 -11.94 9.15
N LEU A 36 -12.82 -11.52 7.88
CA LEU A 36 -13.84 -10.64 7.30
C LEU A 36 -15.09 -11.49 6.94
N PRO A 37 -16.22 -11.33 7.64
CA PRO A 37 -17.34 -12.27 7.51
C PRO A 37 -18.25 -12.01 6.29
N TYR A 38 -17.94 -10.99 5.50
CA TYR A 38 -18.66 -10.62 4.28
C TYR A 38 -17.70 -10.48 3.11
N ARG A 39 -18.26 -10.45 1.89
CA ARG A 39 -17.48 -10.50 0.66
C ARG A 39 -16.79 -9.18 0.37
N ASP A 40 -17.51 -8.07 0.40
CA ASP A 40 -17.02 -6.79 -0.09
C ASP A 40 -16.73 -5.84 1.08
N TYR A 41 -15.48 -5.37 1.16
CA TYR A 41 -15.05 -4.32 2.07
C TYR A 41 -14.43 -3.19 1.28
N GLN A 42 -14.75 -1.95 1.65
CA GLN A 42 -14.10 -0.79 1.09
C GLN A 42 -13.96 0.31 2.13
N ILE A 43 -12.93 1.13 1.95
CA ILE A 43 -12.65 2.30 2.76
C ILE A 43 -12.01 3.37 1.90
N ASN A 44 -12.44 4.61 2.10
CA ASN A 44 -11.78 5.81 1.59
C ASN A 44 -11.19 6.59 2.77
N PHE A 45 -9.86 6.58 2.88
CA PHE A 45 -9.13 7.20 3.97
C PHE A 45 -9.16 8.73 3.94
N SER A 46 -9.64 9.35 2.85
CA SER A 46 -9.82 10.79 2.79
C SER A 46 -10.86 11.30 3.80
N TYR A 47 -11.66 10.39 4.35
CA TYR A 47 -12.65 10.66 5.39
C TYR A 47 -12.22 10.21 6.81
N GLY A 48 -10.97 9.75 6.96
CA GLY A 48 -10.42 9.28 8.24
C GLY A 48 -10.31 7.76 8.36
N LEU A 49 -9.88 7.29 9.53
CA LEU A 49 -9.69 5.87 9.79
C LEU A 49 -10.97 5.19 10.26
N ASP A 50 -11.21 3.99 9.73
CA ASP A 50 -12.11 3.01 10.31
C ASP A 50 -11.40 2.25 11.44
N HIS A 51 -11.47 2.81 12.66
CA HIS A 51 -10.86 2.21 13.85
C HIS A 51 -11.43 0.84 14.23
N LEU A 52 -12.56 0.41 13.66
CA LEU A 52 -13.12 -0.92 13.92
C LEU A 52 -12.39 -1.99 13.11
N ASN A 53 -11.98 -1.66 11.89
CA ASN A 53 -11.36 -2.61 10.97
C ASN A 53 -9.85 -2.45 10.84
N TRP A 54 -9.30 -1.29 11.21
CA TRP A 54 -7.88 -0.99 11.09
C TRP A 54 -7.23 -0.66 12.42
N GLU A 55 -5.94 -0.97 12.50
CA GLU A 55 -5.04 -0.52 13.56
C GLU A 55 -3.77 0.09 12.96
N HIS A 56 -3.17 1.00 13.72
CA HIS A 56 -1.85 1.56 13.42
C HIS A 56 -0.84 1.00 14.40
N PHE A 57 0.35 0.62 13.91
CA PHE A 57 1.47 0.25 14.76
C PHE A 57 2.79 0.81 14.22
N ALA A 58 3.85 0.62 15.03
CA ALA A 58 5.21 1.14 14.85
C ALA A 58 5.35 2.67 14.99
N ALA A 59 6.59 3.12 15.22
CA ALA A 59 6.90 4.53 15.46
C ALA A 59 6.79 5.31 14.14
N GLY A 60 6.24 6.52 14.18
CA GLY A 60 6.00 7.30 12.98
C GLY A 60 4.72 8.12 13.11
N GLY A 61 4.56 9.12 12.24
CA GLY A 61 3.33 9.88 12.16
C GLY A 61 2.40 9.28 11.12
N TYR A 62 1.11 9.19 11.44
CA TYR A 62 0.06 9.03 10.46
C TYR A 62 -0.92 10.18 10.58
N ASN A 63 -1.43 10.67 9.45
CA ASN A 63 -2.48 11.68 9.40
C ASN A 63 -3.48 11.34 8.30
N TYR A 64 -4.61 12.05 8.28
CA TYR A 64 -5.61 11.95 7.24
C TYR A 64 -5.82 13.31 6.60
N SER A 65 -5.96 13.31 5.29
CA SER A 65 -6.25 14.50 4.49
C SER A 65 -7.10 14.11 3.29
N HIS A 66 -7.47 15.07 2.45
CA HIS A 66 -8.11 14.80 1.16
C HIS A 66 -7.34 13.83 0.23
N ALA A 67 -6.03 13.64 0.45
CA ALA A 67 -5.19 12.69 -0.30
C ALA A 67 -5.18 11.28 0.32
N GLY A 68 -5.99 11.06 1.37
CA GLY A 68 -6.03 9.80 2.12
C GLY A 68 -5.18 9.78 3.39
N ALA A 69 -4.83 8.57 3.81
CA ALA A 69 -3.93 8.31 4.93
C ALA A 69 -2.47 8.61 4.53
N GLY A 70 -1.86 9.61 5.16
CA GLY A 70 -0.45 9.93 5.01
C GLY A 70 0.39 9.22 6.06
N LEU A 71 1.26 8.29 5.65
CA LEU A 71 2.21 7.60 6.51
C LEU A 71 3.59 8.22 6.35
N THR A 72 4.18 8.73 7.43
CA THR A 72 5.33 9.66 7.34
C THR A 72 6.54 9.23 8.16
N ILE A 73 7.71 9.25 7.52
CA ILE A 73 9.02 9.08 8.12
C ILE A 73 9.74 10.42 8.12
N SER A 74 10.24 10.83 9.28
CA SER A 74 11.05 12.02 9.47
C SER A 74 12.40 11.72 10.12
N LYS A 75 12.59 10.52 10.69
CA LYS A 75 13.83 10.10 11.36
C LYS A 75 14.01 8.59 11.38
N SER A 76 15.25 8.17 11.64
CA SER A 76 15.65 6.77 11.82
C SER A 76 14.76 6.01 12.80
N GLY A 77 14.44 4.77 12.46
CA GLY A 77 13.62 3.85 13.25
C GLY A 77 12.11 4.09 13.18
N GLN A 78 11.64 5.00 12.33
CA GLN A 78 10.21 5.13 12.04
C GLN A 78 9.78 4.20 10.89
N SER A 79 8.62 3.57 11.04
CA SER A 79 8.02 2.64 10.09
C SER A 79 6.48 2.60 10.23
N PRO A 80 5.78 3.75 10.15
CA PRO A 80 4.34 3.80 10.40
C PRO A 80 3.59 2.84 9.47
N THR A 81 2.74 2.00 10.05
CA THR A 81 2.06 0.91 9.35
C THR A 81 0.58 0.87 9.74
N LEU A 82 -0.31 0.81 8.76
CA LEU A 82 -1.72 0.48 8.93
C LEU A 82 -1.95 -1.00 8.61
N GLN A 83 -2.80 -1.65 9.39
CA GLN A 83 -3.10 -3.07 9.22
C GLN A 83 -4.57 -3.38 9.47
N THR A 84 -5.12 -4.31 8.70
CA THR A 84 -6.45 -4.86 8.96
C THR A 84 -6.44 -5.72 10.21
N LYS A 85 -7.45 -5.56 11.07
CA LYS A 85 -7.65 -6.36 12.29
C LYS A 85 -8.16 -7.77 12.00
N TRP A 86 -8.57 -8.01 10.77
CA TRP A 86 -9.05 -9.29 10.26
C TRP A 86 -8.21 -9.75 9.07
N TYR A 87 -8.36 -11.02 8.76
CA TYR A 87 -7.75 -11.72 7.65
C TYR A 87 -8.80 -11.96 6.56
N ILE A 88 -8.32 -12.12 5.33
CA ILE A 88 -9.08 -12.67 4.21
C ILE A 88 -8.43 -13.99 3.78
N PHE A 89 -9.17 -14.80 3.05
CA PHE A 89 -8.64 -16.06 2.55
C PHE A 89 -8.92 -16.17 1.06
N PHE A 90 -7.87 -15.92 0.26
CA PHE A 90 -8.00 -15.58 -1.15
C PHE A 90 -8.86 -14.32 -1.37
N GLY A 91 -8.66 -13.65 -2.49
CA GLY A 91 -9.43 -12.45 -2.78
C GLY A 91 -8.86 -11.58 -3.87
N LEU A 92 -9.57 -10.47 -4.09
CA LEU A 92 -9.13 -9.36 -4.90
C LEU A 92 -8.93 -8.15 -3.99
N ILE A 93 -7.70 -7.66 -3.93
CA ILE A 93 -7.30 -6.54 -3.09
C ILE A 93 -6.86 -5.43 -4.03
N GLU A 94 -7.47 -4.25 -3.94
CA GLU A 94 -7.13 -3.07 -4.73
C GLU A 94 -6.84 -1.92 -3.78
N VAL A 95 -5.67 -1.29 -3.95
CA VAL A 95 -5.23 -0.16 -3.15
C VAL A 95 -4.87 0.98 -4.08
N HIS A 96 -5.48 2.15 -3.86
CA HIS A 96 -5.09 3.36 -4.55
C HIS A 96 -4.09 4.10 -3.68
N LEU A 97 -2.86 4.23 -4.17
CA LEU A 97 -1.80 4.88 -3.41
C LEU A 97 -0.81 5.60 -4.31
N ARG A 98 -0.07 6.50 -3.66
CA ARG A 98 1.13 7.13 -4.19
C ARG A 98 2.28 6.86 -3.22
N ALA A 99 3.35 6.28 -3.73
CA ALA A 99 4.51 5.91 -2.94
C ALA A 99 5.27 7.16 -2.44
N ALA A 100 6.04 6.99 -1.37
CA ALA A 100 6.91 8.04 -0.87
C ALA A 100 8.16 8.19 -1.75
N PRO A 101 8.59 9.43 -2.06
CA PRO A 101 9.91 9.68 -2.64
C PRO A 101 11.02 9.54 -1.60
N GLY A 102 12.26 9.56 -2.07
CA GLY A 102 13.46 9.60 -1.24
C GLY A 102 14.31 8.34 -1.38
N GLN A 103 15.61 8.54 -1.60
CA GLN A 103 16.57 7.44 -1.64
C GLN A 103 16.52 6.64 -0.33
N GLY A 104 16.49 5.31 -0.42
CA GLY A 104 16.42 4.42 0.75
C GLY A 104 15.05 4.32 1.42
N ILE A 105 14.06 5.10 0.99
CA ILE A 105 12.68 5.00 1.48
C ILE A 105 11.95 3.92 0.69
N VAL A 106 11.19 3.09 1.40
CA VAL A 106 10.40 2.01 0.83
C VAL A 106 8.95 2.20 1.22
N SER A 107 8.05 2.20 0.24
CA SER A 107 6.60 2.07 0.48
C SER A 107 6.19 0.62 0.18
N CYS A 108 5.20 0.09 0.88
CA CYS A 108 4.77 -1.29 0.67
C CYS A 108 3.25 -1.51 0.83
N ILE A 109 2.74 -2.43 0.02
CA ILE A 109 1.50 -3.18 0.27
C ILE A 109 1.94 -4.60 0.59
N VAL A 110 1.47 -5.17 1.70
CA VAL A 110 1.80 -6.56 2.07
C VAL A 110 0.54 -7.29 2.50
N LEU A 111 0.26 -8.44 1.88
CA LEU A 111 -0.60 -9.47 2.44
C LEU A 111 0.30 -10.45 3.18
N GLU A 112 0.10 -10.62 4.49
CA GLU A 112 0.91 -11.53 5.30
C GLU A 112 0.02 -12.45 6.13
N SER A 113 0.31 -13.75 6.10
CA SER A 113 -0.29 -14.75 6.98
C SER A 113 0.50 -14.95 8.28
N ASP A 114 -0.06 -15.75 9.18
CA ASP A 114 0.62 -16.07 10.44
C ASP A 114 1.77 -17.09 10.28
N ASP A 115 1.72 -17.96 9.27
CA ASP A 115 2.85 -18.83 8.89
C ASP A 115 3.87 -18.13 7.98
N GLY A 116 3.59 -16.88 7.59
CA GLY A 116 4.44 -16.02 6.76
C GLY A 116 4.51 -16.43 5.30
N ASP A 117 3.40 -16.96 4.78
CA ASP A 117 3.02 -16.67 3.41
C ASP A 117 2.87 -15.14 3.24
N GLU A 118 3.41 -14.61 2.15
CA GLU A 118 3.51 -13.18 1.89
C GLU A 118 3.32 -12.89 0.40
N ILE A 119 2.58 -11.81 0.08
CA ILE A 119 2.42 -11.25 -1.26
C ILE A 119 2.57 -9.75 -1.14
N ASP A 120 3.48 -9.15 -1.91
CA ASP A 120 3.79 -7.74 -1.74
C ASP A 120 3.92 -6.95 -3.05
N PHE A 121 3.77 -5.64 -2.88
CA PHE A 121 4.32 -4.61 -3.75
C PHE A 121 5.29 -3.76 -2.94
N GLU A 122 6.45 -3.44 -3.51
CA GLU A 122 7.44 -2.54 -2.90
C GLU A 122 7.87 -1.45 -3.91
N TRP A 123 7.84 -0.20 -3.48
CA TRP A 123 8.36 0.94 -4.24
C TRP A 123 9.61 1.47 -3.57
N LEU A 124 10.65 1.70 -4.36
CA LEU A 124 11.88 2.36 -3.90
C LEU A 124 11.76 3.86 -4.21
N GLY A 125 11.79 4.71 -3.19
CA GLY A 125 11.52 6.15 -3.32
C GLY A 125 12.56 6.91 -4.17
N GLY A 126 13.72 6.31 -4.43
CA GLY A 126 14.73 6.84 -5.35
C GLY A 126 14.55 6.42 -6.81
N GLU A 127 13.61 5.51 -7.11
CA GLU A 127 13.41 4.92 -8.43
C GLU A 127 11.94 5.11 -8.89
N PRO A 128 11.59 6.29 -9.43
CA PRO A 128 10.20 6.65 -9.62
C PRO A 128 9.42 5.86 -10.66
N GLN A 129 10.17 5.15 -11.50
CA GLN A 129 9.66 4.40 -12.64
C GLN A 129 9.67 2.88 -12.42
N ARG A 130 9.82 2.43 -11.16
CA ARG A 130 10.08 1.04 -10.84
C ARG A 130 9.23 0.54 -9.68
N LEU A 131 8.56 -0.57 -9.91
CA LEU A 131 7.76 -1.30 -8.94
C LEU A 131 8.33 -2.70 -8.76
N GLN A 132 8.54 -3.13 -7.53
CA GLN A 132 8.84 -4.52 -7.22
C GLN A 132 7.56 -5.25 -6.82
N THR A 133 7.41 -6.47 -7.33
CA THR A 133 6.47 -7.47 -6.80
C THR A 133 7.28 -8.60 -6.20
N ASN A 134 6.85 -9.14 -5.07
CA ASN A 134 7.53 -10.25 -4.43
C ASN A 134 6.52 -11.14 -3.68
N TYR A 135 7.00 -12.32 -3.27
CA TYR A 135 6.22 -13.27 -2.49
C TYR A 135 7.13 -14.14 -1.63
N PHE A 136 6.60 -14.62 -0.52
CA PHE A 136 7.24 -15.64 0.32
C PHE A 136 6.22 -16.73 0.63
N GLY A 137 6.66 -17.98 0.69
CA GLY A 137 5.86 -19.07 1.22
C GLY A 137 6.45 -19.51 2.54
N LYS A 138 5.66 -19.56 3.62
CA LYS A 138 6.04 -20.09 4.93
C LYS A 138 7.37 -19.52 5.48
N ARG A 139 7.60 -18.22 5.29
CA ARG A 139 8.86 -17.50 5.64
C ARG A 139 10.12 -18.13 5.05
N ASN A 140 10.00 -18.92 3.98
CA ASN A 140 11.15 -19.52 3.32
C ASN A 140 12.00 -18.40 2.72
N THR A 141 13.23 -18.20 3.21
CA THR A 141 14.18 -17.19 2.70
C THR A 141 15.44 -17.85 2.12
N THR A 142 15.36 -19.13 1.75
CA THR A 142 16.49 -19.88 1.16
C THR A 142 16.99 -19.26 -0.14
N THR A 143 16.10 -18.59 -0.89
CA THR A 143 16.42 -17.83 -2.09
C THR A 143 15.83 -16.42 -2.02
N TRP A 144 16.43 -15.49 -2.77
CA TRP A 144 16.00 -14.09 -2.89
C TRP A 144 15.58 -13.72 -4.32
N ASP A 145 15.32 -14.74 -5.14
CA ASP A 145 15.07 -14.65 -6.58
C ASP A 145 13.59 -14.48 -6.92
N ARG A 146 12.74 -14.20 -5.94
CA ARG A 146 11.28 -14.08 -6.11
C ARG A 146 10.83 -12.67 -6.45
N GLY A 147 11.64 -11.67 -6.14
CA GLY A 147 11.42 -10.29 -6.55
C GLY A 147 11.45 -10.15 -8.07
N ARG A 148 10.47 -9.44 -8.63
CA ARG A 148 10.45 -9.03 -10.04
C ARG A 148 10.11 -7.57 -10.12
N PHE A 149 10.84 -6.86 -10.97
CA PHE A 149 10.61 -5.44 -11.20
C PHE A 149 9.83 -5.23 -12.48
N SER A 150 8.85 -4.33 -12.40
CA SER A 150 8.06 -3.84 -13.53
C SER A 150 8.26 -2.33 -13.64
N HIS A 151 8.12 -1.82 -14.86
CA HIS A 151 8.11 -0.39 -15.11
C HIS A 151 6.71 0.18 -14.86
N VAL A 152 6.64 1.26 -14.10
CA VAL A 152 5.40 2.01 -13.82
C VAL A 152 5.80 3.48 -13.70
N ASP A 153 5.24 4.36 -14.52
CA ASP A 153 5.58 5.78 -14.47
C ASP A 153 5.06 6.46 -13.20
N ASP A 154 5.80 7.48 -12.74
CA ASP A 154 5.37 8.46 -11.73
C ASP A 154 4.80 7.92 -10.41
N THR A 155 5.31 6.78 -9.92
CA THR A 155 4.77 6.08 -8.73
C THR A 155 4.75 6.91 -7.43
N GLN A 156 5.57 7.96 -7.33
CA GLN A 156 5.64 8.88 -6.17
C GLN A 156 4.92 10.21 -6.40
N TYR A 157 4.42 10.47 -7.61
CA TYR A 157 3.77 11.74 -7.97
C TYR A 157 2.28 11.56 -8.31
N VAL A 158 1.92 10.40 -8.86
CA VAL A 158 0.56 10.03 -9.27
C VAL A 158 0.03 8.91 -8.37
N THR A 159 -1.27 8.96 -8.08
CA THR A 159 -1.98 7.83 -7.46
C THR A 159 -2.33 6.82 -8.53
N HIS A 160 -1.85 5.59 -8.38
CA HIS A 160 -2.23 4.45 -9.22
C HIS A 160 -3.11 3.48 -8.43
N SER A 161 -3.87 2.65 -9.12
CA SER A 161 -4.49 1.47 -8.49
C SER A 161 -3.54 0.27 -8.59
N TYR A 162 -3.25 -0.34 -7.46
CA TYR A 162 -2.45 -1.55 -7.37
C TYR A 162 -3.34 -2.67 -6.88
N ALA A 163 -3.49 -3.72 -7.67
CA ALA A 163 -4.36 -4.82 -7.31
C ALA A 163 -3.64 -6.18 -7.28
N ILE A 164 -4.10 -7.04 -6.38
CA ILE A 164 -3.69 -8.43 -6.24
C ILE A 164 -4.94 -9.28 -6.39
N ASP A 165 -5.03 -10.08 -7.45
CA ASP A 165 -5.98 -11.18 -7.57
C ASP A 165 -5.28 -12.46 -7.11
N TRP A 166 -5.71 -12.98 -5.98
CA TRP A 166 -5.09 -14.11 -5.30
C TRP A 166 -6.12 -15.22 -5.09
N ASN A 167 -5.88 -16.36 -5.72
CA ASN A 167 -6.68 -17.58 -5.57
C ASN A 167 -5.75 -18.81 -5.47
N GLN A 168 -6.34 -20.00 -5.33
CA GLN A 168 -5.59 -21.24 -5.16
C GLN A 168 -4.69 -21.59 -6.36
N ASP A 169 -5.00 -21.08 -7.56
CA ASP A 169 -4.31 -21.45 -8.80
C ASP A 169 -3.21 -20.43 -9.17
N SER A 170 -3.40 -19.16 -8.81
CA SER A 170 -2.47 -18.09 -9.16
C SER A 170 -2.60 -16.83 -8.30
N ILE A 171 -1.54 -16.02 -8.34
CA ILE A 171 -1.51 -14.64 -7.89
C ILE A 171 -1.20 -13.76 -9.10
N THR A 172 -2.04 -12.78 -9.38
CA THR A 172 -1.79 -11.78 -10.43
C THR A 172 -1.75 -10.39 -9.83
N TRP A 173 -0.66 -9.68 -10.09
CA TRP A 173 -0.46 -8.28 -9.71
C TRP A 173 -0.86 -7.40 -10.89
N TYR A 174 -1.63 -6.35 -10.60
CA TYR A 174 -2.09 -5.36 -11.56
C TYR A 174 -1.66 -3.96 -11.15
N VAL A 175 -1.42 -3.12 -12.15
CA VAL A 175 -1.28 -1.67 -12.02
C VAL A 175 -2.28 -1.04 -12.97
N ASP A 176 -3.18 -0.21 -12.46
CA ASP A 176 -4.28 0.40 -13.22
C ASP A 176 -5.06 -0.65 -14.04
N TRP A 177 -5.33 -1.80 -13.40
CA TRP A 177 -5.98 -2.98 -13.98
C TRP A 177 -5.25 -3.63 -15.17
N GLN A 178 -4.00 -3.26 -15.44
CA GLN A 178 -3.12 -3.97 -16.37
C GLN A 178 -2.26 -4.99 -15.61
N PRO A 179 -2.26 -6.28 -16.00
CA PRO A 179 -1.46 -7.29 -15.32
C PRO A 179 0.02 -7.03 -15.57
N VAL A 180 0.80 -6.92 -14.50
CA VAL A 180 2.26 -6.73 -14.56
C VAL A 180 3.04 -7.99 -14.21
N ARG A 181 2.39 -8.95 -13.53
CA ARG A 181 2.96 -10.26 -13.18
C ARG A 181 1.86 -11.25 -12.85
N THR A 182 2.06 -12.50 -13.24
CA THR A 182 1.30 -13.66 -12.70
C THR A 182 2.29 -14.69 -12.17
N LEU A 183 1.99 -15.24 -11.00
CA LEU A 183 2.63 -16.42 -10.41
C LEU A 183 1.59 -17.53 -10.35
N ARG A 184 1.83 -18.65 -11.03
CA ARG A 184 1.00 -19.85 -10.94
C ARG A 184 1.46 -20.71 -9.78
N PHE A 185 0.54 -21.47 -9.19
CA PHE A 185 0.80 -22.35 -8.05
C PHE A 185 2.08 -23.20 -8.21
N HIS A 186 2.23 -23.88 -9.35
CA HIS A 186 3.37 -24.76 -9.61
C HIS A 186 4.71 -24.02 -9.77
N GLU A 187 4.71 -22.75 -10.16
CA GLU A 187 5.94 -21.95 -10.31
C GLU A 187 6.56 -21.63 -8.94
N ALA A 188 5.76 -21.68 -7.87
CA ALA A 188 6.21 -21.46 -6.50
C ALA A 188 6.68 -22.77 -5.83
N VAL A 189 7.70 -23.40 -6.43
CA VAL A 189 8.29 -24.67 -5.93
C VAL A 189 7.23 -25.77 -5.83
N ASP A 190 6.57 -26.05 -6.96
CA ASP A 190 5.45 -27.00 -7.06
C ASP A 190 4.33 -26.76 -6.03
N GLY A 191 4.14 -25.49 -5.66
CA GLY A 191 3.11 -25.04 -4.71
C GLY A 191 3.54 -24.99 -3.25
N THR A 192 4.69 -25.54 -2.89
CA THR A 192 5.14 -25.58 -1.48
C THR A 192 5.44 -24.19 -0.93
N ASN A 193 5.89 -23.27 -1.79
CA ASN A 193 6.13 -21.86 -1.47
C ASN A 193 5.03 -20.92 -2.00
N PHE A 194 3.88 -21.45 -2.46
CA PHE A 194 2.80 -20.60 -2.93
C PHE A 194 2.02 -20.02 -1.72
N PRO A 195 1.83 -18.69 -1.64
CA PRO A 195 1.01 -18.07 -0.60
C PRO A 195 -0.43 -18.58 -0.67
N GLN A 196 -0.88 -19.24 0.39
CA GLN A 196 -2.10 -20.03 0.36
C GLN A 196 -2.83 -20.09 1.70
N THR A 197 -2.49 -19.25 2.67
CA THR A 197 -3.12 -19.23 3.98
C THR A 197 -3.69 -17.86 4.31
N PRO A 198 -4.71 -17.74 5.20
CA PRO A 198 -5.37 -16.47 5.48
C PRO A 198 -4.38 -15.36 5.78
N ALA A 199 -4.54 -14.22 5.12
CA ALA A 199 -3.62 -13.09 5.21
C ALA A 199 -4.35 -11.81 5.58
N ARG A 200 -3.67 -10.94 6.34
CA ARG A 200 -4.12 -9.58 6.62
C ARG A 200 -3.38 -8.60 5.73
N LEU A 201 -4.03 -7.48 5.43
CA LEU A 201 -3.43 -6.41 4.66
C LEU A 201 -2.65 -5.47 5.58
N ARG A 202 -1.41 -5.17 5.22
CA ARG A 202 -0.55 -4.14 5.81
C ARG A 202 -0.17 -3.12 4.75
N LEU A 203 -0.22 -1.86 5.12
CA LEU A 203 0.16 -0.71 4.30
C LEU A 203 1.17 0.10 5.09
N GLY A 204 2.37 0.27 4.56
CA GLY A 204 3.48 0.79 5.34
C GLY A 204 4.48 1.56 4.52
N ILE A 205 5.24 2.37 5.24
CA ILE A 205 6.45 3.02 4.74
C ILE A 205 7.56 2.76 5.76
N TRP A 206 8.77 2.53 5.28
CA TRP A 206 9.95 2.34 6.11
C TRP A 206 11.23 2.83 5.40
N SER A 207 12.32 2.87 6.15
CA SER A 207 13.63 3.23 5.63
C SER A 207 14.48 1.98 5.46
N GLY A 208 14.56 1.46 4.24
CA GLY A 208 15.50 0.40 3.85
C GLY A 208 16.95 0.87 3.92
N GLY A 209 17.17 2.15 3.62
CA GLY A 209 18.45 2.83 3.69
C GLY A 209 18.86 3.29 5.08
N ASP A 210 18.16 2.87 6.15
CA ASP A 210 18.56 3.21 7.52
C ASP A 210 19.97 2.65 7.79
N PRO A 211 20.92 3.45 8.32
CA PRO A 211 22.28 2.98 8.64
C PRO A 211 22.36 1.78 9.60
N LYS A 212 21.27 1.49 10.33
CA LYS A 212 21.17 0.33 11.23
C LYS A 212 20.77 -0.97 10.50
N ASN A 213 20.31 -0.88 9.25
CA ASN A 213 19.96 -2.05 8.47
C ASN A 213 21.21 -2.75 7.92
N PRO A 214 21.10 -4.04 7.57
CA PRO A 214 22.18 -4.75 6.88
C PRO A 214 22.52 -4.07 5.54
N GLU A 215 23.79 -4.11 5.14
CA GLU A 215 24.26 -3.44 3.91
C GLU A 215 23.53 -3.94 2.65
N GLY A 216 23.14 -5.22 2.60
CA GLY A 216 22.34 -5.77 1.51
C GLY A 216 20.97 -5.08 1.38
N THR A 217 20.30 -4.78 2.49
CA THR A 217 19.03 -4.05 2.51
C THR A 217 19.21 -2.59 2.10
N ILE A 218 20.27 -1.94 2.61
CA ILE A 218 20.60 -0.56 2.24
C ILE A 218 20.84 -0.47 0.73
N SER A 219 21.67 -1.36 0.19
CA SER A 219 21.98 -1.44 -1.24
C SER A 219 20.73 -1.71 -2.08
N TRP A 220 19.92 -2.70 -1.70
CA TRP A 220 18.66 -3.02 -2.38
C TRP A 220 17.68 -1.83 -2.41
N SER A 221 17.59 -1.07 -1.31
CA SER A 221 16.71 0.11 -1.23
C SER A 221 17.22 1.34 -2.00
N GLY A 222 18.33 1.20 -2.73
CA GLY A 222 18.92 2.26 -3.54
C GLY A 222 19.93 3.14 -2.79
N GLY A 223 20.33 2.76 -1.57
CA GLY A 223 21.35 3.46 -0.78
C GLY A 223 20.83 4.06 0.53
N ARG A 224 21.68 4.83 1.21
CA ARG A 224 21.37 5.37 2.54
C ARG A 224 20.30 6.46 2.50
N THR A 225 19.40 6.41 3.46
CA THR A 225 18.34 7.42 3.64
C THR A 225 18.90 8.69 4.25
N ASP A 226 18.66 9.83 3.60
CA ASP A 226 18.96 11.16 4.14
C ASP A 226 17.72 11.75 4.82
N TYR A 227 17.59 11.57 6.14
CA TYR A 227 16.44 12.09 6.88
C TYR A 227 16.34 13.62 6.89
N SER A 228 17.42 14.35 6.58
CA SER A 228 17.39 15.83 6.54
C SER A 228 16.62 16.38 5.34
N LYS A 229 16.43 15.56 4.30
CA LYS A 229 15.62 15.87 3.11
C LYS A 229 14.16 15.41 3.22
N GLY A 230 13.80 14.78 4.33
CA GLY A 230 12.41 14.45 4.64
C GLY A 230 11.60 15.67 5.10
N PRO A 231 10.38 15.46 5.63
CA PRO A 231 9.73 14.17 5.81
C PRO A 231 9.39 13.49 4.48
N TYR A 232 9.35 12.16 4.50
CA TYR A 232 8.92 11.33 3.38
C TYR A 232 7.56 10.71 3.71
N THR A 233 6.59 10.87 2.80
CA THR A 233 5.21 10.46 3.06
C THR A 233 4.66 9.63 1.92
N MET A 234 4.16 8.44 2.25
CA MET A 234 3.31 7.62 1.38
C MET A 234 1.86 8.03 1.62
N TYR A 235 1.05 8.09 0.56
CA TYR A 235 -0.37 8.37 0.67
C TYR A 235 -1.20 7.18 0.19
N VAL A 236 -2.13 6.72 1.02
CA VAL A 236 -3.12 5.70 0.66
C VAL A 236 -4.50 6.34 0.64
N GLU A 237 -5.10 6.42 -0.54
CA GLU A 237 -6.41 7.05 -0.73
C GLU A 237 -7.55 6.10 -0.36
N ARG A 238 -7.59 4.92 -0.98
CA ARG A 238 -8.68 3.96 -0.77
C ARG A 238 -8.20 2.52 -0.86
N VAL A 239 -8.94 1.64 -0.21
CA VAL A 239 -8.78 0.19 -0.29
C VAL A 239 -10.12 -0.42 -0.64
N ARG A 240 -10.12 -1.39 -1.55
CA ARG A 240 -11.24 -2.26 -1.86
C ARG A 240 -10.78 -3.72 -1.77
N ILE A 241 -11.53 -4.54 -1.07
CA ILE A 241 -11.25 -5.94 -0.85
C ILE A 241 -12.49 -6.76 -1.18
N VAL A 242 -12.31 -7.80 -1.99
CA VAL A 242 -13.29 -8.86 -2.22
C VAL A 242 -12.73 -10.12 -1.59
N ASN A 243 -13.22 -10.49 -0.41
CA ASN A 243 -12.86 -11.75 0.25
C ASN A 243 -13.57 -12.90 -0.46
N TYR A 244 -12.80 -13.81 -1.05
CA TYR A 244 -13.37 -14.94 -1.79
C TYR A 244 -13.97 -16.01 -0.86
N ASN A 245 -13.51 -16.06 0.39
CA ASN A 245 -13.94 -17.04 1.38
C ASN A 245 -14.40 -16.38 2.70
N PRO A 246 -15.52 -15.64 2.72
CA PRO A 246 -16.00 -14.92 3.90
C PRO A 246 -16.22 -15.82 5.13
N ALA A 247 -15.63 -15.44 6.26
CA ALA A 247 -15.73 -16.17 7.52
C ALA A 247 -15.57 -15.22 8.71
N THR A 248 -16.19 -15.53 9.85
CA THR A 248 -15.94 -14.78 11.10
C THR A 248 -14.57 -15.09 11.68
N SER A 249 -14.04 -16.29 11.41
CA SER A 249 -12.66 -16.65 11.71
C SER A 249 -12.18 -17.80 10.85
N TYR A 250 -10.85 -17.95 10.76
CA TYR A 250 -10.17 -19.07 10.13
C TYR A 250 -9.41 -19.88 11.19
N VAL A 251 -9.63 -21.18 11.19
CA VAL A 251 -8.99 -22.12 12.11
C VAL A 251 -8.00 -22.98 11.34
N TRP A 252 -6.78 -23.10 11.85
CA TRP A 252 -5.77 -24.00 11.31
C TRP A 252 -6.08 -25.42 11.79
N GLY A 253 -6.55 -26.27 10.88
CA GLY A 253 -6.95 -27.65 11.18
C GLY A 253 -5.77 -28.58 11.48
N ASP A 254 -4.60 -28.24 10.94
CA ASP A 254 -3.33 -28.92 11.21
C ASP A 254 -2.14 -27.95 11.06
N LYS A 255 -0.91 -28.49 11.07
CA LYS A 255 0.35 -27.72 10.99
C LYS A 255 0.98 -27.69 9.59
N SER A 256 0.26 -28.13 8.56
CA SER A 256 0.81 -28.28 7.21
C SER A 256 1.11 -26.94 6.52
N GLY A 257 0.38 -25.88 6.88
CA GLY A 257 0.38 -24.63 6.13
C GLY A 257 -0.17 -24.77 4.71
N SER A 258 -1.00 -25.79 4.48
CA SER A 258 -1.75 -25.96 3.24
C SER A 258 -3.09 -25.27 3.35
N TRP A 259 -3.58 -24.71 2.24
CA TRP A 259 -4.89 -24.04 2.19
C TRP A 259 -6.03 -25.00 2.55
N GLN A 260 -5.89 -26.30 2.25
CA GLN A 260 -6.86 -27.34 2.60
C GLN A 260 -7.01 -27.55 4.10
N SER A 261 -6.00 -27.19 4.90
CA SER A 261 -6.05 -27.28 6.37
C SER A 261 -6.93 -26.19 6.99
N ILE A 262 -7.26 -25.13 6.24
CA ILE A 262 -7.95 -23.96 6.77
C ILE A 262 -9.45 -24.21 6.85
N GLN A 263 -9.97 -24.17 8.07
CA GLN A 263 -11.39 -24.32 8.34
C GLN A 263 -12.04 -22.95 8.55
N GLN A 264 -13.12 -22.68 7.83
CA GLN A 264 -13.89 -21.44 7.96
C GLN A 264 -14.96 -21.59 9.04
N VAL A 265 -15.00 -20.64 9.98
CA VAL A 265 -16.09 -20.52 10.94
C VAL A 265 -17.03 -19.42 10.46
N HIS A 266 -18.32 -19.73 10.36
CA HIS A 266 -19.34 -18.77 9.96
C HIS A 266 -20.20 -18.35 11.14
N GLY A 267 -20.40 -17.04 11.27
CA GLY A 267 -21.25 -16.46 12.30
C GLY A 267 -22.75 -16.54 11.98
N ASN A 268 -23.56 -16.04 12.92
CA ASN A 268 -24.99 -15.86 12.69
C ASN A 268 -25.23 -14.93 11.50
N ARG A 269 -25.99 -15.39 10.49
CA ARG A 269 -26.27 -14.64 9.25
C ARG A 269 -26.84 -13.25 9.49
N ARG A 270 -27.67 -13.05 10.53
CA ARG A 270 -28.24 -11.73 10.84
C ARG A 270 -27.17 -10.76 11.29
N VAL A 271 -26.32 -11.20 12.23
CA VAL A 271 -25.20 -10.40 12.73
C VAL A 271 -24.23 -10.03 11.60
N VAL A 272 -23.91 -11.00 10.73
CA VAL A 272 -23.03 -10.75 9.57
C VAL A 272 -23.65 -9.71 8.63
N ARG A 273 -24.95 -9.80 8.33
CA ARG A 273 -25.66 -8.81 7.52
C ARG A 273 -25.66 -7.43 8.17
N ASP A 274 -25.84 -7.34 9.48
CA ASP A 274 -25.83 -6.08 10.21
C ASP A 274 -24.44 -5.44 10.16
N MET A 275 -23.36 -6.22 10.35
CA MET A 275 -21.97 -5.76 10.20
C MET A 275 -21.67 -5.25 8.78
N GLU A 276 -22.09 -6.01 7.77
CA GLU A 276 -21.90 -5.64 6.36
C GLU A 276 -22.69 -4.36 6.00
N THR A 277 -23.88 -4.20 6.56
CA THR A 277 -24.70 -2.99 6.40
C THR A 277 -24.03 -1.79 7.05
N GLN A 278 -23.47 -1.95 8.25
CA GLN A 278 -22.71 -0.90 8.93
C GLN A 278 -21.49 -0.48 8.12
N ALA A 279 -20.72 -1.43 7.57
CA ALA A 279 -19.57 -1.14 6.71
C ALA A 279 -19.98 -0.31 5.48
N ARG A 280 -21.08 -0.68 4.81
CA ARG A 280 -21.62 0.09 3.67
C ARG A 280 -22.12 1.48 4.04
N ILE A 281 -22.76 1.63 5.20
CA ILE A 281 -23.23 2.95 5.67
C ILE A 281 -22.04 3.87 5.92
N LEU A 282 -21.01 3.40 6.64
CA LEU A 282 -19.80 4.18 6.92
C LEU A 282 -19.15 4.70 5.64
N ASP A 283 -19.03 3.84 4.63
CA ASP A 283 -18.51 4.22 3.33
C ASP A 283 -19.41 5.24 2.58
N SER A 284 -20.73 5.04 2.57
CA SER A 284 -21.65 5.99 1.93
C SER A 284 -21.69 7.37 2.59
N GLN A 285 -21.54 7.42 3.93
CA GLN A 285 -21.47 8.68 4.68
C GLN A 285 -20.17 9.41 4.40
N ALA A 286 -19.07 8.67 4.27
CA ALA A 286 -17.80 9.18 3.77
C ALA A 286 -18.03 9.89 2.42
N ASP A 287 -18.61 9.21 1.44
CA ASP A 287 -18.83 9.74 0.09
C ASP A 287 -19.72 11.01 0.06
N GLN A 288 -20.82 11.02 0.84
CA GLN A 288 -21.70 12.19 0.96
C GLN A 288 -21.04 13.38 1.67
N SER A 289 -20.23 13.14 2.69
CA SER A 289 -19.51 14.20 3.41
C SER A 289 -18.47 14.88 2.51
N GLY A 290 -17.82 14.10 1.62
CA GLY A 290 -16.97 14.63 0.57
C GLY A 290 -17.73 15.55 -0.36
N GLN A 291 -18.85 15.08 -0.92
CA GLN A 291 -19.67 15.90 -1.81
C GLN A 291 -20.16 17.20 -1.16
N GLN A 292 -20.55 17.19 0.13
CA GLN A 292 -20.96 18.42 0.83
C GLN A 292 -19.80 19.39 1.08
N SER A 293 -18.59 18.89 1.34
CA SER A 293 -17.40 19.74 1.51
C SER A 293 -16.95 20.44 0.21
N PHE A 294 -17.30 19.90 -0.96
CA PHE A 294 -17.07 20.53 -2.27
C PHE A 294 -18.16 21.53 -2.67
N VAL A 295 -19.32 21.55 -1.99
CA VAL A 295 -20.39 22.54 -2.20
C VAL A 295 -20.28 23.65 -1.16
N ARG A 296 -19.16 24.40 -1.16
CA ARG A 296 -19.05 25.82 -0.69
C ARG A 296 -17.63 26.36 -0.83
N ALA A 297 -17.27 26.73 -2.06
CA ALA A 297 -16.47 27.94 -2.25
C ALA A 297 -17.45 29.04 -2.70
N PRO A 298 -17.56 30.19 -2.00
CA PRO A 298 -18.35 31.30 -2.52
C PRO A 298 -17.69 31.73 -3.84
N GLY A 299 -18.46 31.61 -4.93
CA GLY A 299 -18.00 31.93 -6.27
C GLY A 299 -17.33 33.30 -6.29
N ARG A 300 -16.11 33.35 -6.83
CA ARG A 300 -15.46 34.61 -7.18
C ARG A 300 -16.44 35.42 -8.03
N ARG A 301 -16.88 36.56 -7.50
CA ARG A 301 -17.63 37.55 -8.28
C ARG A 301 -16.76 37.89 -9.50
N ARG A 302 -17.30 37.65 -10.70
CA ARG A 302 -16.76 38.21 -11.94
C ARG A 302 -16.63 39.72 -11.74
N ALA A 303 -15.40 40.23 -11.78
CA ALA A 303 -15.19 41.65 -11.98
C ALA A 303 -15.71 41.99 -13.39
N GLN A 304 -16.83 42.72 -13.46
CA GLN A 304 -17.25 43.38 -14.68
C GLN A 304 -16.20 44.43 -15.02
N ALA A 305 -15.65 44.36 -16.23
CA ALA A 305 -14.83 45.42 -16.78
C ALA A 305 -15.69 46.68 -16.91
N ALA A 306 -15.38 47.70 -16.10
CA ALA A 306 -15.97 49.01 -16.23
C ALA A 306 -15.38 49.68 -17.48
N ALA A 307 -16.24 50.04 -18.42
CA ALA A 307 -15.92 50.88 -19.56
C ALA A 307 -15.34 52.23 -19.08
N ARG A 308 -14.20 52.63 -19.66
CA ARG A 308 -13.64 53.97 -19.47
C ARG A 308 -14.48 54.99 -20.23
N PRO A 309 -14.81 56.16 -19.63
CA PRO A 309 -15.24 57.32 -20.40
C PRO A 309 -14.00 58.09 -20.89
N GLU A 310 -13.98 58.46 -22.17
CA GLU A 310 -13.09 59.52 -22.65
C GLU A 310 -13.43 60.86 -21.97
N PRO A 311 -12.45 61.76 -21.81
CA PRO A 311 -12.66 63.03 -22.51
C PRO A 311 -11.40 63.74 -23.05
N SER A 312 -11.67 64.39 -24.19
CA SER A 312 -11.27 65.75 -24.61
C SER A 312 -9.81 66.06 -24.95
N TYR A 313 -9.63 66.36 -26.24
CA TYR A 313 -8.53 67.12 -26.81
C TYR A 313 -8.34 68.50 -26.15
N ARG A 314 -7.08 68.83 -25.82
CA ARG A 314 -6.55 70.19 -25.93
C ARG A 314 -5.17 70.17 -26.57
N HIS A 315 -5.06 70.99 -27.60
CA HIS A 315 -3.87 71.31 -28.37
C HIS A 315 -2.77 71.92 -27.48
N MET A 316 -1.51 71.53 -27.67
CA MET A 316 -0.36 72.44 -27.73
C MET A 316 0.86 71.73 -28.34
N SER A 317 1.54 72.51 -29.17
CA SER A 317 2.70 72.29 -30.04
C SER A 317 4.00 71.93 -29.34
N GLY A 318 4.92 71.26 -30.06
CA GLY A 318 6.35 71.29 -29.74
C GLY A 318 7.15 70.09 -30.25
N ASP A 319 7.68 70.23 -31.46
CA ASP A 319 8.95 69.74 -32.03
C ASP A 319 9.78 68.68 -31.29
N GLY A 320 10.31 67.71 -32.05
CA GLY A 320 11.48 66.93 -31.64
C GLY A 320 11.67 65.60 -32.37
N GLU A 321 12.62 65.58 -33.30
CA GLU A 321 13.10 64.44 -34.10
C GLU A 321 13.65 63.23 -33.31
N ALA A 322 13.86 62.15 -34.08
CA ALA A 322 14.94 61.15 -33.99
C ALA A 322 14.62 59.75 -33.42
N SER A 323 14.23 58.84 -34.34
CA SER A 323 15.03 57.72 -34.87
C SER A 323 15.89 56.83 -33.94
N ILE A 324 15.80 55.50 -34.24
CA ILE A 324 16.76 54.38 -34.07
C ILE A 324 16.99 53.77 -32.66
N HIS A 325 16.38 52.60 -32.37
CA HIS A 325 17.00 51.26 -32.36
C HIS A 325 16.04 50.17 -31.89
#